data_AF-A0A0M2WJ87-F1
#
_entry.id   AF-A0A0M2WJ87-F1
#
_cell.length_a   1.000
_cell.length_b   1.000
_cell.length_c   1.000
_cell.angle_alpha   90.00
_cell.angle_beta   90.00
_cell.angle_gamma   90.00
#
_symmetry.space_group_name_H-M   'P 1'
#
loop_
_entity.id
_entity.type
_entity.pdbx_description
1 polymer ?
#
loop_
_entity_poly.entity_id
_entity_poly.type
_entity_poly.pdbx_seq_one_letter_code
_entity_poly.pdbx_strand_id
1 'polypeptide(L)'
;MNDWHLVNLFVPTLLPLVFLSAFFLFDLSTTEKARANPLVAIKDGQLSWAGLGMCVNGLYELQHPAAGKTVSQLWSTNTFWLVVAVLIFHALIAAAGPVFPTKKCGFSVCLKTLRHYRVLLASAILTIAAGWLYSDIHLTTQG
;
A
#
# COMPACT_ATOMS: atom_id res chain seq x y z
N MET A 1 15.93 -14.24 10.82
CA MET A 1 14.67 -13.92 10.11
C MET A 1 14.11 -12.63 10.71
N ASN A 2 13.70 -11.66 9.90
CA ASN A 2 12.53 -10.79 10.15
C ASN A 2 12.62 -9.25 10.21
N ASP A 3 13.78 -8.59 10.30
CA ASP A 3 13.75 -7.11 10.40
C ASP A 3 13.49 -6.41 9.07
N TRP A 4 14.00 -6.95 7.96
CA TRP A 4 13.90 -6.33 6.64
C TRP A 4 12.46 -6.30 6.09
N HIS A 5 11.61 -7.24 6.50
CA HIS A 5 10.19 -7.28 6.14
C HIS A 5 9.41 -6.11 6.73
N LEU A 6 9.68 -5.81 8.00
CA LEU A 6 9.06 -4.70 8.69
C LEU A 6 9.55 -3.38 8.10
N VAL A 7 10.83 -3.27 7.74
CA VAL A 7 11.38 -2.08 7.07
C VAL A 7 10.73 -1.85 5.70
N ASN A 8 10.72 -2.86 4.82
CA ASN A 8 10.14 -2.71 3.49
C ASN A 8 8.63 -2.55 3.50
N LEU A 9 7.94 -3.07 4.52
CA LEU A 9 6.50 -2.84 4.69
C LEU A 9 6.22 -1.47 5.29
N PHE A 10 6.84 -1.12 6.42
CA PHE A 10 6.47 0.07 7.17
C PHE A 10 7.10 1.35 6.64
N VAL A 11 8.29 1.33 6.05
CA VAL A 11 8.92 2.56 5.55
C VAL A 11 8.10 3.20 4.41
N PRO A 12 7.82 2.54 3.28
CA PRO A 12 7.04 3.17 2.21
C PRO A 12 5.58 3.46 2.60
N THR A 13 5.09 2.84 3.68
CA THR A 13 3.69 2.95 4.13
C THR A 13 3.50 3.99 5.23
N LEU A 14 4.39 4.06 6.22
CA LEU A 14 4.31 4.94 7.39
C LEU A 14 5.10 6.24 7.19
N LEU A 15 6.23 6.21 6.47
CA LEU A 15 7.06 7.40 6.31
C LEU A 15 6.34 8.57 5.63
N PRO A 16 5.51 8.35 4.58
CA PRO A 16 4.67 9.43 4.03
C PRO A 16 3.69 10.00 5.05
N LEU A 17 3.16 9.15 5.95
CA LEU A 17 2.21 9.58 6.99
C LEU A 17 2.89 10.39 8.08
N VAL A 18 4.12 10.03 8.44
CA VAL A 18 4.97 10.78 9.37
C VAL A 18 5.34 12.14 8.79
N PHE A 19 5.68 12.23 7.50
CA PHE A 19 5.93 13.53 6.88
C PHE A 19 4.66 14.37 6.71
N LEU A 20 3.51 13.74 6.43
CA LEU A 20 2.22 14.41 6.43
C LEU A 20 1.87 14.96 7.82
N SER A 21 2.17 14.23 8.89
CA SER A 21 1.92 14.73 10.25
C SER A 21 2.88 15.85 10.65
N ALA A 22 4.10 15.88 10.11
CA ALA A 22 5.04 16.98 10.32
C ALA A 22 4.52 18.33 9.75
N PHE A 23 3.63 18.30 8.74
CA PHE A 23 3.00 19.53 8.24
C PHE A 23 2.10 20.23 9.27
N PHE A 24 1.66 19.55 10.32
CA PHE A 24 0.94 20.19 11.44
C PHE A 24 1.84 21.04 12.34
N LEU A 25 3.17 20.92 12.22
CA LEU A 25 4.13 21.78 12.91
C LEU A 25 4.27 23.16 12.25
N PHE A 26 3.80 23.31 11.00
CA PHE A 26 3.82 24.57 10.27
C PHE A 26 2.48 25.30 10.40
N ASP A 27 2.52 26.63 10.34
CA ASP A 27 1.33 27.46 10.45
C ASP A 27 0.57 27.55 9.10
N LEU A 28 0.01 26.41 8.70
CA LEU A 28 -0.79 26.26 7.50
C LEU A 28 -2.22 26.74 7.72
N SER A 29 -2.87 27.27 6.68
CA SER A 29 -4.28 27.64 6.73
C SER A 29 -5.15 26.41 7.03
N THR A 30 -6.33 26.62 7.61
CA THR A 30 -7.29 25.54 7.93
C THR A 30 -7.66 24.68 6.72
N THR A 31 -7.65 25.27 5.51
CA THR A 31 -7.90 24.55 4.26
C THR A 31 -6.72 23.65 3.88
N GLU A 32 -5.49 24.10 4.08
CA GLU A 32 -4.27 23.33 3.80
C GLU A 32 -4.06 22.21 4.82
N LYS A 33 -4.27 22.49 6.12
CA LYS A 33 -4.25 21.46 7.19
C LYS A 33 -5.25 20.34 6.93
N ALA A 34 -6.42 20.66 6.38
CA ALA A 34 -7.42 19.65 6.00
C ALA A 34 -6.98 18.78 4.82
N ARG A 35 -6.17 19.31 3.90
CA ARG A 35 -5.61 18.56 2.76
C ARG A 35 -4.38 17.73 3.14
N ALA A 36 -3.56 18.25 4.05
CA ALA A 36 -2.39 17.56 4.61
C ALA A 36 -2.78 16.50 5.66
N ASN A 37 -4.07 16.29 5.94
CA ASN A 37 -4.51 15.29 6.89
C ASN A 37 -4.11 13.88 6.40
N PRO A 38 -3.33 13.11 7.16
CA PRO A 38 -2.92 11.75 6.80
C PRO A 38 -4.12 10.87 6.45
N LEU A 39 -5.25 11.03 7.14
CA LEU A 39 -6.47 10.27 6.85
C LEU A 39 -7.04 10.56 5.46
N VAL A 40 -6.81 11.76 4.90
CA VAL A 40 -7.21 12.12 3.53
C VAL A 40 -6.24 11.49 2.53
N ALA A 41 -4.93 11.57 2.79
CA ALA A 41 -3.91 10.96 1.95
C ALA A 41 -4.04 9.42 1.84
N ILE A 42 -4.23 8.73 2.98
CA ILE A 42 -4.46 7.28 3.02
C ILE A 42 -5.76 6.93 2.25
N LYS A 43 -6.78 7.76 2.41
CA LYS A 43 -8.09 7.61 1.77
C LYS A 43 -8.07 7.86 0.26
N ASP A 44 -7.19 8.73 -0.22
CA ASP A 44 -7.01 9.03 -1.65
C ASP A 44 -6.10 7.99 -2.32
N GLY A 45 -5.89 6.82 -1.70
CA GLY A 45 -5.22 5.67 -2.32
C GLY A 45 -3.70 5.68 -2.23
N GLN A 46 -3.08 6.58 -1.44
CA GLN A 46 -1.61 6.63 -1.28
C GLN A 46 -1.01 5.32 -0.76
N LEU A 47 -1.72 4.59 0.10
CA LEU A 47 -1.30 3.26 0.55
C LEU A 47 -1.21 2.24 -0.59
N SER A 48 -2.10 2.34 -1.58
CA SER A 48 -2.11 1.43 -2.72
C SER A 48 -0.96 1.68 -3.67
N TRP A 49 -0.43 2.91 -3.74
CA TRP A 49 0.80 3.20 -4.47
C TRP A 49 2.02 2.48 -3.86
N ALA A 50 2.13 2.44 -2.53
CA ALA A 50 3.17 1.66 -1.86
C ALA A 50 3.01 0.15 -2.14
N GLY A 51 1.77 -0.35 -2.06
CA GLY A 51 1.45 -1.75 -2.38
C GLY A 51 1.79 -2.14 -3.82
N LEU A 52 1.55 -1.25 -4.79
CA LEU A 52 1.98 -1.44 -6.19
C LEU A 52 3.49 -1.66 -6.28
N GLY A 53 4.28 -0.80 -5.65
CA GLY A 53 5.74 -0.90 -5.64
C GLY A 53 6.22 -2.25 -5.09
N MET A 54 5.63 -2.72 -3.99
CA MET A 54 5.94 -4.02 -3.39
C MET A 54 5.61 -5.18 -4.32
N CYS A 55 4.42 -5.16 -4.94
CA CYS A 55 4.02 -6.18 -5.91
C CYS A 55 4.96 -6.21 -7.12
N VAL A 56 5.32 -5.06 -7.69
CA VAL A 56 6.25 -4.98 -8.84
C VAL A 56 7.62 -5.51 -8.45
N ASN A 57 8.13 -5.16 -7.28
CA ASN A 57 9.42 -5.64 -6.81
C ASN A 57 9.40 -7.16 -6.56
N GLY A 58 8.31 -7.70 -6.00
CA GLY A 58 8.14 -9.15 -5.84
C GLY A 58 8.10 -9.89 -7.18
N LEU A 59 7.44 -9.33 -8.20
CA LEU A 59 7.45 -9.92 -9.55
C LEU A 59 8.85 -9.91 -10.16
N TYR A 60 9.61 -8.83 -9.97
CA TYR A 60 10.98 -8.74 -10.45
C TYR A 60 11.88 -9.82 -9.82
N GLU A 61 11.80 -9.99 -8.50
CA GLU A 61 12.59 -10.98 -7.77
C GLU A 61 12.21 -12.43 -8.12
N LEU A 62 10.93 -12.71 -8.39
CA LEU A 62 10.50 -14.02 -8.91
C LEU A 62 11.11 -14.36 -10.28
N GLN A 63 11.28 -13.35 -11.13
CA GLN A 63 11.87 -13.50 -12.48
C GLN A 63 13.39 -13.50 -12.46
N HIS A 64 14.00 -12.86 -11.47
CA HIS A 64 15.45 -12.73 -11.34
C HIS A 64 15.90 -13.15 -9.93
N PRO A 65 15.81 -14.46 -9.57
CA PRO A 65 16.33 -14.95 -8.31
C PRO A 65 17.84 -14.70 -8.19
N ALA A 66 18.33 -14.59 -6.95
CA ALA A 66 19.77 -14.43 -6.71
C ALA A 66 20.57 -15.61 -7.29
N ALA A 67 21.81 -15.35 -7.68
CA ALA A 67 22.67 -16.37 -8.29
C ALA A 67 22.82 -17.59 -7.36
N GLY A 68 22.54 -18.78 -7.89
CA GLY A 68 22.58 -20.03 -7.13
C GLY A 68 21.33 -20.35 -6.32
N LYS A 69 20.28 -19.52 -6.39
CA LYS A 69 18.97 -19.82 -5.80
C LYS A 69 18.01 -20.36 -6.86
N THR A 70 17.32 -21.44 -6.52
CA THR A 70 16.29 -22.04 -7.36
C THR A 70 14.98 -22.06 -6.61
N VAL A 71 14.01 -21.31 -7.13
CA VAL A 71 12.64 -21.32 -6.63
C VAL A 71 11.87 -22.43 -7.36
N SER A 72 11.05 -23.17 -6.62
CA SER A 72 10.13 -24.16 -7.21
C SER A 72 9.29 -23.52 -8.32
N GLN A 73 9.29 -24.12 -9.51
CA GLN A 73 8.55 -23.59 -10.66
C GLN A 73 7.04 -23.52 -10.41
N LEU A 74 6.49 -24.51 -9.70
CA LEU A 74 5.07 -24.55 -9.34
C LEU A 74 4.72 -23.42 -8.35
N TRP A 75 5.58 -23.21 -7.35
CA TRP A 75 5.40 -22.14 -6.38
C TRP A 75 5.53 -20.77 -7.07
N SER A 76 6.57 -20.57 -7.89
CA SER A 76 6.79 -19.33 -8.64
C SER A 76 5.61 -18.99 -9.54
N THR A 77 5.06 -19.95 -10.27
CA THR A 77 3.90 -19.73 -11.16
C THR A 77 2.64 -19.32 -10.39
N ASN A 78 2.34 -20.02 -9.29
CA ASN A 78 1.16 -19.70 -8.47
C ASN A 78 1.30 -18.34 -7.77
N THR A 79 2.47 -18.09 -7.17
CA THR A 79 2.77 -16.83 -6.48
C THR A 79 2.78 -15.66 -7.45
N PHE A 80 3.28 -15.84 -8.68
CA PHE A 80 3.25 -14.82 -9.73
C PHE A 80 1.81 -14.33 -10.01
N TRP A 81 0.88 -15.25 -10.30
CA TRP A 81 -0.50 -14.87 -10.59
C TRP A 81 -1.22 -14.27 -9.39
N LEU A 82 -0.89 -14.72 -8.18
CA LEU A 82 -1.41 -14.13 -6.95
C LEU A 82 -0.93 -12.69 -6.77
N VAL A 83 0.37 -12.41 -6.97
CA VAL A 83 0.93 -11.06 -6.90
C VAL A 83 0.34 -10.16 -7.99
N VAL A 84 0.15 -10.65 -9.20
CA VAL A 84 -0.52 -9.92 -10.29
C VAL A 84 -1.97 -9.56 -9.92
N ALA A 85 -2.72 -10.49 -9.32
CA ALA A 85 -4.08 -10.19 -8.86
C ALA A 85 -4.08 -9.07 -7.80
N VAL A 86 -3.20 -9.15 -6.80
CA VAL A 86 -3.05 -8.12 -5.75
C VAL A 86 -2.60 -6.77 -6.34
N LEU A 87 -1.70 -6.79 -7.32
CA LEU A 87 -1.23 -5.62 -8.06
C LEU A 87 -2.40 -4.92 -8.78
N ILE A 88 -3.25 -5.68 -9.48
CA ILE A 88 -4.43 -5.14 -10.18
C ILE A 88 -5.38 -4.45 -9.20
N PHE A 89 -5.66 -5.08 -8.05
CA PHE A 89 -6.52 -4.46 -7.03
C PHE A 89 -5.91 -3.18 -6.45
N HIS A 90 -4.61 -3.15 -6.19
CA HIS A 90 -3.91 -1.93 -5.80
C HIS A 90 -3.98 -0.85 -6.88
N ALA A 91 -3.79 -1.20 -8.16
CA ALA A 91 -3.87 -0.26 -9.27
C ALA A 91 -5.26 0.38 -9.38
N LEU A 92 -6.31 -0.43 -9.25
CA LEU A 92 -7.70 0.04 -9.30
C LEU A 92 -8.00 1.01 -8.16
N ILE A 93 -7.54 0.73 -6.94
CA ILE A 93 -7.76 1.59 -5.77
C ILE A 93 -6.92 2.87 -5.89
N ALA A 94 -5.65 2.77 -6.28
CA ALA A 94 -4.77 3.90 -6.50
C ALA A 94 -5.30 4.86 -7.58
N ALA A 95 -5.88 4.32 -8.66
CA ALA A 95 -6.53 5.11 -9.71
C ALA A 95 -7.89 5.67 -9.27
N ALA A 96 -8.63 4.98 -8.42
CA ALA A 96 -9.93 5.44 -7.91
C ALA A 96 -9.82 6.64 -6.95
N GLY A 97 -8.73 6.72 -6.18
CA GLY A 97 -8.50 7.81 -5.22
C GLY A 97 -8.59 9.21 -5.83
N PRO A 98 -7.84 9.51 -6.92
CA PRO A 98 -7.93 10.79 -7.64
C PRO A 98 -9.26 11.02 -8.39
N VAL A 99 -9.89 9.94 -8.91
CA VAL A 99 -11.08 10.03 -9.79
C VAL A 99 -12.38 10.22 -9.00
N PHE A 100 -12.45 9.69 -7.77
CA PHE A 100 -13.58 9.88 -6.87
C PHE A 100 -13.17 10.73 -5.66
N PRO A 101 -12.83 12.03 -5.86
CA PRO A 101 -12.54 12.92 -4.76
C PRO A 101 -13.80 12.97 -3.91
N THR A 102 -13.71 12.36 -2.74
CA THR A 102 -14.76 12.40 -1.74
C THR A 102 -15.08 13.85 -1.41
N LYS A 103 -16.15 14.36 -2.04
CA LYS A 103 -16.71 15.67 -1.70
C LYS A 103 -16.90 15.70 -0.19
N LYS A 104 -16.59 16.84 0.44
CA LYS A 104 -16.89 17.12 1.85
C LYS A 104 -18.40 17.04 2.05
N CYS A 105 -18.95 15.84 2.14
CA CYS A 105 -20.36 15.64 2.44
C CYS A 105 -20.55 16.07 3.88
N GLY A 106 -21.41 17.06 4.07
CA GLY A 106 -21.82 17.54 5.38
C GLY A 106 -22.16 16.38 6.31
N PHE A 107 -21.69 16.51 7.55
CA PHE A 107 -21.86 15.61 8.68
C PHE A 107 -23.26 14.96 8.71
N SER A 108 -23.36 13.67 8.37
CA SER A 108 -24.38 12.76 8.91
C SER A 108 -23.65 11.53 9.44
N VAL A 109 -23.50 11.46 10.77
CA VAL A 109 -22.21 11.25 11.44
C VAL A 109 -21.73 9.80 11.59
N CYS A 110 -22.58 8.78 11.42
CA CYS A 110 -22.16 7.41 11.78
C CYS A 110 -22.13 6.42 10.58
N LEU A 111 -23.20 6.30 9.82
CA LEU A 111 -23.33 5.27 8.77
C LEU A 111 -22.55 5.58 7.48
N LYS A 112 -22.42 6.86 7.10
CA LYS A 112 -21.62 7.25 5.92
C LYS A 112 -20.12 7.15 6.21
N THR A 113 -19.72 7.44 7.44
CA THR A 113 -18.35 7.30 7.97
C THR A 113 -17.87 5.85 7.90
N LEU A 114 -18.70 4.87 8.28
CA LEU A 114 -18.34 3.46 8.13
C LEU A 114 -18.13 3.05 6.67
N ARG A 115 -19.00 3.47 5.76
CA ARG A 115 -18.82 3.23 4.30
C ARG A 115 -17.58 3.94 3.76
N HIS A 116 -17.24 5.09 4.34
CA HIS A 116 -16.06 5.90 4.02
C HIS A 116 -14.73 5.20 4.34
N TYR A 117 -14.68 4.44 5.44
CA TYR A 117 -13.48 3.71 5.87
C TYR A 117 -13.33 2.33 5.24
N ARG A 118 -14.32 1.82 4.48
CA ARG A 118 -14.22 0.50 3.82
C ARG A 118 -13.13 0.45 2.76
N VAL A 119 -12.98 1.53 1.98
CA VAL A 119 -11.91 1.63 0.97
C VAL A 119 -10.56 1.74 1.64
N LEU A 120 -10.47 2.49 2.74
CA LEU A 120 -9.27 2.59 3.58
C LEU A 120 -8.84 1.23 4.10
N LEU A 121 -9.78 0.48 4.67
CA LEU A 121 -9.55 -0.84 5.22
C LEU A 121 -9.16 -1.84 4.13
N ALA A 122 -9.83 -1.80 2.97
CA ALA A 122 -9.47 -2.65 1.83
C ALA A 122 -8.05 -2.33 1.32
N SER A 123 -7.69 -1.05 1.22
CA SER A 123 -6.34 -0.61 0.84
C SER A 123 -5.30 -1.10 1.83
N ALA A 124 -5.56 -0.94 3.14
CA ALA A 124 -4.67 -1.41 4.19
C ALA A 124 -4.47 -2.94 4.16
N ILE A 125 -5.56 -3.71 4.02
CA ILE A 125 -5.50 -5.18 3.90
C ILE A 125 -4.69 -5.57 2.65
N LEU A 126 -4.92 -4.92 1.51
CA LEU A 126 -4.18 -5.19 0.28
C LEU A 126 -2.71 -4.81 0.42
N THR A 127 -2.37 -3.71 1.10
CA THR A 127 -0.97 -3.30 1.30
C THR A 127 -0.25 -4.29 2.20
N ILE A 128 -0.91 -4.79 3.27
CA ILE A 128 -0.37 -5.86 4.11
C ILE A 128 -0.15 -7.13 3.29
N ALA A 129 -1.12 -7.51 2.45
CA ALA A 129 -0.99 -8.68 1.58
C ALA A 129 0.17 -8.54 0.58
N ALA A 130 0.32 -7.37 -0.06
CA ALA A 130 1.42 -7.08 -0.97
C ALA A 130 2.78 -7.14 -0.25
N GLY A 131 2.88 -6.56 0.94
CA GLY A 131 4.09 -6.59 1.75
C GLY A 131 4.48 -7.99 2.22
N TRP A 132 3.49 -8.80 2.62
CA TRP A 132 3.73 -10.19 3.00
C TRP A 132 4.18 -11.03 1.80
N LEU A 133 3.52 -10.89 0.65
CA LEU A 133 3.93 -11.59 -0.58
C LEU A 133 5.34 -11.21 -1.01
N TYR A 134 5.66 -9.90 -1.02
CA TYR A 134 7.01 -9.43 -1.31
C TYR A 134 8.04 -10.03 -0.35
N SER A 135 7.73 -10.03 0.94
CA SER A 135 8.59 -10.58 1.99
C SER A 135 8.88 -12.07 1.80
N ASP A 136 7.85 -12.85 1.51
CA ASP A 136 7.95 -14.29 1.29
C ASP A 136 8.80 -14.60 0.04
N ILE A 137 8.55 -13.86 -1.05
CA ILE A 137 9.34 -13.91 -2.29
C ILE A 137 10.79 -13.59 -2.00
N HIS A 138 11.06 -12.49 -1.32
CA HIS A 138 12.41 -12.03 -1.04
C HIS A 138 13.22 -13.05 -0.24
N LEU A 139 12.61 -13.69 0.76
CA LEU A 139 13.28 -14.77 1.51
C LEU A 139 13.58 -15.99 0.64
N THR A 140 12.71 -16.33 -0.31
CA THR A 140 12.91 -17.50 -1.17
C THR A 140 13.87 -17.24 -2.33
N THR A 141 13.94 -16.00 -2.83
CA THR A 141 14.76 -15.62 -3.98
C THR A 141 16.14 -15.11 -3.59
N GLN A 142 16.30 -14.56 -2.38
CA GLN A 142 17.57 -13.98 -1.89
C GLN A 142 18.13 -14.63 -0.62
N GLY A 143 17.30 -15.27 0.22
CA GLY A 143 17.73 -15.98 1.43
C GLY A 143 18.32 -17.35 1.14
#